data_AF-A0A6P2AVA9-F1
#
_entry.id   AF-A0A6P2AVA9-F1
#
_cell.length_a   1.000
_cell.length_b   1.000
_cell.length_c   1.000
_cell.angle_alpha   90.00
_cell.angle_beta   90.00
_cell.angle_gamma   90.00
#
_symmetry.space_group_name_H-M   'P 1'
#
loop_
_entity.id
_entity.type
_entity.pdbx_description
1 polymer ?
#
loop_
_entity_poly.entity_id
_entity_poly.type
_entity_poly.pdbx_seq_one_letter_code
_entity_poly.pdbx_strand_id
1 'polypeptide(L)'
;MNFDNNSNLNPCQAMFNILKPFASQSHVYRHLYAWQGTAIVQRAIAPTQRGRVKFQGTYWFARCLDGQVFNPGMPVQVVGREELTLLVMAAVA
;
A
#
# COMPACT_ATOMS: atom_id res chain seq x y z
N MET A 1 -31.31 0.31 -23.62
CA MET A 1 -31.20 -1.06 -24.16
C MET A 1 -29.98 -1.74 -23.55
N ASN A 2 -30.18 -3.00 -23.19
CA ASN A 2 -29.28 -4.10 -22.84
C ASN A 2 -28.16 -3.97 -21.80
N PHE A 3 -28.31 -4.85 -20.80
CA PHE A 3 -27.35 -5.40 -19.85
C PHE A 3 -26.57 -6.55 -20.50
N ASP A 4 -25.27 -6.64 -20.22
CA ASP A 4 -24.50 -7.89 -20.16
C ASP A 4 -23.73 -7.85 -18.82
N ASN A 5 -24.26 -8.35 -17.70
CA ASN A 5 -24.20 -9.74 -17.22
C ASN A 5 -22.87 -10.48 -17.51
N ASN A 6 -21.88 -10.33 -16.62
CA ASN A 6 -21.24 -11.53 -16.07
C ASN A 6 -20.81 -11.32 -14.62
N SER A 7 -21.39 -12.16 -13.79
CA SER A 7 -21.41 -12.21 -12.34
C SER A 7 -20.26 -13.09 -11.85
N ASN A 8 -19.23 -12.47 -11.27
CA ASN A 8 -18.36 -13.12 -10.28
C ASN A 8 -17.62 -12.06 -9.45
N LEU A 9 -18.40 -11.21 -8.77
CA LEU A 9 -17.86 -10.33 -7.73
C LEU A 9 -18.08 -11.03 -6.39
N ASN A 10 -16.98 -11.48 -5.79
CA ASN A 10 -16.92 -12.01 -4.43
C ASN A 10 -17.66 -11.04 -3.47
N PRO A 11 -18.32 -11.52 -2.41
CA PRO A 11 -19.10 -10.66 -1.50
C PRO A 11 -18.28 -9.52 -0.87
N CYS A 12 -16.94 -9.65 -0.82
CA CYS A 12 -16.03 -8.59 -0.37
C CYS A 12 -15.70 -7.53 -1.44
N GLN A 13 -15.89 -7.83 -2.73
CA GLN A 13 -15.65 -6.92 -3.85
C GLN A 13 -16.80 -5.94 -4.06
N ALA A 14 -18.04 -6.35 -3.73
CA ALA A 14 -19.23 -5.50 -3.83
C ALA A 14 -19.21 -4.32 -2.84
N MET A 15 -18.60 -4.50 -1.66
CA MET A 15 -18.40 -3.43 -0.68
C MET A 15 -17.42 -2.35 -1.16
N PHE A 16 -16.55 -2.67 -2.12
CA PHE A 16 -15.48 -1.76 -2.57
C PHE A 16 -15.89 -0.82 -3.73
N ASN A 17 -17.01 -1.08 -4.42
CA ASN A 17 -17.42 -0.33 -5.62
C ASN A 17 -18.71 0.48 -5.48
N ILE A 18 -19.53 0.30 -4.43
CA ILE A 18 -20.74 1.11 -4.20
C ILE A 18 -20.39 2.52 -3.69
N LEU A 19 -19.21 2.72 -3.10
CA LEU A 19 -18.77 4.02 -2.56
C LEU A 19 -18.04 4.91 -3.58
N LYS A 20 -17.98 4.54 -4.87
CA LYS A 20 -17.07 5.20 -5.82
C LYS A 20 -17.57 6.44 -6.58
N PRO A 21 -18.85 6.85 -6.68
CA PRO A 21 -19.16 8.04 -7.49
C PRO A 21 -19.25 9.37 -6.71
N PHE A 22 -18.95 9.43 -5.40
CA PHE A 22 -19.02 10.70 -4.65
C PHE A 22 -17.87 10.90 -3.66
N ALA A 23 -16.62 10.77 -4.12
CA ALA A 23 -15.45 11.12 -3.30
C ALA A 23 -14.69 12.32 -3.88
N SER A 24 -15.41 13.43 -4.12
CA SER A 24 -14.78 14.74 -4.09
C SER A 24 -14.69 15.20 -2.63
N GLN A 25 -13.47 15.19 -2.08
CA GLN A 25 -13.04 15.93 -0.88
C GLN A 25 -13.60 15.52 0.49
N SER A 26 -12.92 14.58 1.16
CA SER A 26 -12.93 14.52 2.64
C SER A 26 -11.49 14.53 3.17
N HIS A 27 -11.17 15.46 4.08
CA HIS A 27 -9.84 15.56 4.71
C HIS A 27 -9.43 14.28 5.46
N VAL A 28 -10.42 13.51 5.93
CA VAL A 28 -10.20 12.23 6.61
C VAL A 28 -9.56 11.20 5.68
N TYR A 29 -9.97 11.14 4.40
CA TYR A 29 -9.34 10.24 3.42
C TYR A 29 -7.90 10.63 3.10
N ARG A 30 -7.55 11.93 3.12
CA ARG A 30 -6.14 12.35 2.97
C ARG A 30 -5.27 11.78 4.09
N HIS A 31 -5.76 11.73 5.32
CA HIS A 31 -4.99 11.15 6.43
C HIS A 31 -4.88 9.63 6.38
N LEU A 32 -5.92 8.93 5.91
CA LEU A 32 -5.94 7.46 5.82
C LEU A 32 -5.05 6.93 4.68
N TYR A 33 -4.94 7.68 3.58
CA TYR A 33 -4.19 7.28 2.38
C TYR A 33 -2.87 8.05 2.19
N ALA A 34 -2.53 9.00 3.08
CA ALA A 34 -1.28 9.79 3.01
C ALA A 34 -0.01 8.91 2.95
N TRP A 35 -0.10 7.69 3.47
CA TRP A 35 1.02 6.77 3.58
C TRP A 35 1.07 5.74 2.45
N GLN A 36 0.16 5.80 1.47
CA GLN A 36 0.21 4.90 0.33
C GLN A 36 1.11 5.46 -0.77
N GLY A 37 1.91 4.59 -1.37
CA GLY A 37 2.73 4.93 -2.53
C GLY A 37 4.00 4.09 -2.63
N THR A 38 4.76 4.32 -3.70
CA THR A 38 6.03 3.63 -3.93
C THR A 38 7.14 4.23 -3.07
N ALA A 39 7.95 3.37 -2.46
CA ALA A 39 9.18 3.72 -1.77
C ALA A 39 10.35 2.92 -2.35
N ILE A 40 11.56 3.45 -2.19
CA ILE A 40 12.78 2.76 -2.60
C ILE A 40 13.51 2.24 -1.37
N VAL A 41 13.86 0.97 -1.36
CA VAL A 41 14.63 0.37 -0.27
C VAL A 41 16.05 0.94 -0.26
N GLN A 42 16.47 1.42 0.90
CA GLN A 42 17.80 2.00 1.14
C GLN A 42 18.66 1.09 2.01
N ARG A 43 18.03 0.33 2.91
CA ARG A 43 18.66 -0.73 3.70
C ARG A 43 17.75 -1.95 3.65
N ALA A 44 18.37 -3.13 3.46
CA ALA A 44 17.66 -4.38 3.31
C ALA A 44 16.60 -4.58 4.40
N ILE A 45 15.44 -5.07 3.98
CA ILE A 45 14.31 -5.42 4.85
C ILE A 45 14.18 -6.94 4.79
N ALA A 46 14.07 -7.59 5.95
CA ALA A 46 13.83 -9.03 6.04
C ALA A 46 12.72 -9.31 7.06
N PRO A 47 12.14 -10.52 7.10
CA PRO A 47 10.96 -10.83 7.92
C PRO A 47 11.14 -10.50 9.41
N THR A 48 12.34 -10.75 9.93
CA THR A 48 12.70 -10.51 11.33
C THR A 48 13.50 -9.23 11.53
N GLN A 49 13.84 -8.51 10.45
CA GLN A 49 14.75 -7.37 10.50
C GLN A 49 14.16 -6.14 9.81
N ARG A 50 13.98 -5.06 10.59
CA ARG A 50 13.57 -3.76 10.05
C ARG A 50 14.65 -3.20 9.15
N GLY A 51 14.27 -2.79 7.95
CA GLY A 51 15.14 -2.08 7.02
C GLY A 51 14.85 -0.58 6.98
N ARG A 52 15.29 0.07 5.91
CA ARG A 52 15.00 1.49 5.66
C ARG A 52 14.54 1.68 4.22
N VAL A 53 13.59 2.59 4.05
CA VAL A 53 13.11 3.04 2.74
C VAL A 53 13.20 4.56 2.64
N LYS A 54 13.33 5.06 1.41
CA LYS A 54 13.08 6.46 1.09
C LYS A 54 11.65 6.57 0.55
N PHE A 55 10.80 7.28 1.28
CA PHE A 55 9.38 7.48 0.97
C PHE A 55 9.06 8.97 1.10
N GLN A 56 8.43 9.55 0.07
CA GLN A 56 8.10 10.99 0.02
C GLN A 56 9.28 11.91 0.37
N GLY A 57 10.50 11.55 -0.06
CA GLY A 57 11.71 12.35 0.18
C GLY A 57 12.39 12.13 1.54
N THR A 58 11.77 11.42 2.48
CA THR A 58 12.29 11.19 3.84
C THR A 58 12.65 9.71 4.05
N TYR A 59 13.59 9.45 4.96
CA TYR A 59 13.97 8.10 5.36
C TYR A 59 13.09 7.57 6.48
N TRP A 60 12.57 6.35 6.29
CA TRP A 60 11.69 5.69 7.25
C TRP A 60 12.19 4.29 7.58
N PHE A 61 11.92 3.83 8.80
CA PHE A 61 11.99 2.41 9.10
C PHE A 61 10.90 1.68 8.31
N ALA A 62 11.20 0.46 7.86
CA ALA A 62 10.24 -0.36 7.14
C ALA A 62 10.28 -1.82 7.61
N ARG A 63 9.11 -2.44 7.62
CA ARG A 63 8.91 -3.87 7.89
C ARG A 63 8.07 -4.48 6.76
N CYS A 64 8.47 -5.67 6.31
CA CYS A 64 7.70 -6.45 5.36
C CYS A 64 6.58 -7.20 6.07
N LEU A 65 5.36 -7.17 5.54
CA LEU A 65 4.24 -7.99 6.03
C LEU A 65 4.30 -9.42 5.49
N ASP A 66 4.73 -9.59 4.24
CA ASP A 66 4.63 -10.86 3.50
C ASP A 66 5.84 -11.80 3.68
N GLY A 67 6.70 -11.54 4.67
CA GLY A 67 7.87 -12.38 4.93
C GLY A 67 8.90 -12.39 3.77
N GLN A 68 8.87 -11.39 2.90
CA GLN A 68 9.81 -11.25 1.80
C GLN A 68 11.06 -10.45 2.21
N VAL A 69 12.18 -10.76 1.56
CA VAL A 69 13.41 -9.98 1.65
C VAL A 69 13.45 -8.96 0.53
N PHE A 70 13.67 -7.69 0.87
CA PHE A 70 13.86 -6.61 -0.09
C PHE A 70 15.26 -6.04 0.01
N ASN A 71 15.97 -6.02 -1.12
CA ASN A 71 17.32 -5.51 -1.21
C ASN A 71 17.33 -4.00 -1.50
N PRO A 72 18.42 -3.28 -1.14
CA PRO A 72 18.59 -1.88 -1.50
C PRO A 72 18.41 -1.66 -3.01
N GLY A 73 17.76 -0.56 -3.37
CA GLY A 73 17.42 -0.20 -4.75
C GLY A 73 16.08 -0.77 -5.24
N MET A 74 15.49 -1.76 -4.55
CA MET A 74 14.20 -2.31 -4.97
C MET A 74 13.04 -1.34 -4.68
N PRO A 75 12.10 -1.19 -5.61
CA PRO A 75 10.84 -0.51 -5.34
C PRO A 75 9.93 -1.41 -4.49
N VAL A 76 9.29 -0.82 -3.49
CA VAL A 76 8.30 -1.47 -2.63
C VAL A 76 7.07 -0.58 -2.51
N GLN A 77 5.92 -1.17 -2.24
CA GLN A 77 4.68 -0.42 -2.03
C GLN A 77 4.44 -0.24 -0.53
N VAL A 78 4.28 1.01 -0.09
CA VAL A 78 3.83 1.31 1.27
C VAL A 78 2.32 1.14 1.33
N VAL A 79 1.86 0.28 2.24
CA VAL A 79 0.43 -0.01 2.45
C VAL A 79 -0.13 0.66 3.70
N GLY A 80 0.75 1.11 4.59
CA GLY A 80 0.36 1.76 5.82
C GLY A 80 1.55 2.08 6.71
N ARG A 81 1.24 2.45 7.94
CA ARG A 81 2.22 2.84 8.94
C ARG A 81 1.80 2.30 10.30
N GLU A 82 2.75 1.70 10.99
CA GLU A 82 2.65 1.30 12.39
C GLU A 82 3.62 2.17 13.18
N GLU A 83 3.09 3.10 13.98
CA GLU A 83 3.86 4.06 14.79
C GLU A 83 4.91 4.86 14.00
N LEU A 84 6.17 4.43 13.94
CA LEU A 84 7.28 5.06 13.19
C LEU A 84 7.85 4.14 12.10
N THR A 85 7.18 3.02 11.84
CA THR A 85 7.59 2.00 10.87
C THR A 85 6.58 1.93 9.74
N LEU A 86 7.04 2.06 8.50
CA LEU A 86 6.22 1.85 7.32
C LEU A 86 6.03 0.35 7.08
N LEU A 87 4.80 -0.03 6.77
CA LEU A 87 4.46 -1.38 6.36
C LEU A 87 4.56 -1.44 4.84
N VAL A 88 5.38 -2.37 4.34
CA VAL A 88 5.66 -2.49 2.91
C VAL A 88 5.40 -3.90 2.39
N MET A 89 4.99 -3.96 1.12
CA MET A 89 4.82 -5.18 0.34
C MET A 89 5.54 -5.06 -1.00
N ALA A 90 5.64 -6.17 -1.73
CA ALA A 90 6.17 -6.14 -3.08
C ALA A 90 5.36 -5.20 -3.97
N ALA A 91 6.04 -4.36 -4.76
CA ALA A 91 5.37 -3.61 -5.80
C ALA A 91 4.90 -4.60 -6.87
N VAL A 92 3.59 -4.70 -7.08
CA VAL A 92 3.02 -5.49 -8.17
C VAL A 92 3.32 -4.73 -9.47
N ALA A 93 4.01 -5.37 -10.40
CA ALA A 93 4.29 -4.84 -11.73
C ALA A 93 3.02 -4.76 -12.59
#